data_AF-A0A7S4Q8F7-F1
#
_entry.id   AF-A0A7S4Q8F7-F1
#
_cell.length_a   1.000
_cell.length_b   1.000
_cell.length_c   1.000
_cell.angle_alpha   90.00
_cell.angle_beta   90.00
_cell.angle_gamma   90.00
#
_symmetry.space_group_name_H-M   'P 1'
#
loop_
_entity.id
_entity.type
_entity.pdbx_description
1 polymer ?
#
loop_
_entity_poly.entity_id
_entity_poly.type
_entity_poly.pdbx_seq_one_letter_code
_entity_poly.pdbx_strand_id
1 'polypeptide(L)'
;MPEIRDADGSEAVVGRSLGYWLDGGDFVSTEHVEVDPRRLGALGFPRDWPAAYRQSKALRALLGRHGALGATRVAVAGPPQAQERAQLPAELDPQPLQSFANAERAAGDGAAGVGVVCGWAVYERLDLPPGTAFVAERYWWNALPGGSWVDITPRPQACERLLLAEAPGGSAKCRMALSAEQAEIAERLLEQRFPGMRRPGAAVAARPAPVAPLPQPGTRPGPAPEEAPPPHAVAPVPGRAPGASSAPAPAAAAAQAAAAGARAGGGVGRGGGRG
;
A
#
# COMPACT_ATOMS: atom_id res chain seq x y z
N MET A 1 -16.70 -17.39 -4.50
CA MET A 1 -15.58 -16.83 -3.72
C MET A 1 -14.78 -15.97 -4.69
N PRO A 2 -14.42 -14.73 -4.33
CA PRO A 2 -13.47 -13.96 -5.12
C PRO A 2 -12.14 -14.72 -5.19
N GLU A 3 -11.47 -14.67 -6.34
CA GLU A 3 -10.22 -15.40 -6.56
C GLU A 3 -9.05 -14.46 -6.31
N ILE A 4 -8.18 -14.81 -5.36
CA ILE A 4 -6.96 -14.05 -5.11
C ILE A 4 -6.06 -14.24 -6.32
N ARG A 5 -5.58 -13.13 -6.89
CA ARG A 5 -4.59 -13.15 -7.97
C ARG A 5 -3.21 -12.75 -7.47
N ASP A 6 -2.18 -13.35 -8.02
CA ASP A 6 -0.79 -12.98 -7.78
C ASP A 6 -0.35 -11.79 -8.64
N ALA A 7 0.93 -11.43 -8.54
CA ALA A 7 1.51 -10.28 -9.24
C ALA A 7 1.42 -10.41 -10.79
N ASP A 8 1.34 -11.63 -11.30
CA ASP A 8 1.23 -11.93 -12.73
C ASP A 8 -0.23 -12.03 -13.18
N GLY A 9 -1.18 -11.85 -12.26
CA GLY A 9 -2.62 -11.94 -12.53
C GLY A 9 -3.16 -13.39 -12.57
N SER A 10 -2.34 -14.38 -12.19
CA SER A 10 -2.73 -15.78 -12.10
C SER A 10 -3.39 -16.11 -10.76
N GLU A 11 -4.12 -17.22 -10.67
CA GLU A 11 -4.71 -17.70 -9.40
C GLU A 11 -3.60 -17.91 -8.36
N ALA A 12 -3.72 -17.24 -7.22
CA ALA A 12 -2.74 -17.33 -6.16
C ALA A 12 -2.92 -18.64 -5.37
N VAL A 13 -1.83 -19.38 -5.17
CA VAL A 13 -1.83 -20.66 -4.46
C VAL A 13 -1.07 -20.54 -3.14
N VAL A 14 -1.74 -20.86 -2.04
CA VAL A 14 -1.15 -20.87 -0.69
C VAL A 14 0.11 -21.75 -0.66
N GLY A 15 1.18 -21.21 -0.10
CA GLY A 15 2.50 -21.85 0.01
C GLY A 15 3.32 -21.84 -1.29
N ARG A 16 2.80 -21.29 -2.40
CA ARG A 16 3.50 -21.28 -3.70
C ARG A 16 3.61 -19.88 -4.33
N SER A 17 2.52 -19.13 -4.40
CA SER A 17 2.53 -17.83 -5.06
C SER A 17 3.31 -16.79 -4.26
N LEU A 18 4.31 -16.19 -4.89
CA LEU A 18 5.20 -15.20 -4.29
C LEU A 18 4.71 -13.78 -4.58
N GLY A 19 4.42 -13.00 -3.56
CA GLY A 19 3.90 -11.64 -3.68
C GLY A 19 4.11 -10.79 -2.44
N TYR A 20 3.49 -9.61 -2.44
CA TYR A 20 3.54 -8.64 -1.34
C TYR A 20 2.21 -8.66 -0.57
N TRP A 21 1.90 -9.83 -0.03
CA TRP A 21 0.59 -10.15 0.56
C TRP A 21 0.32 -9.36 1.84
N LEU A 22 -0.85 -8.73 1.94
CA LEU A 22 -1.27 -8.03 3.15
C LEU A 22 -1.41 -9.00 4.34
N ASP A 23 -0.86 -8.62 5.48
CA ASP A 23 -0.99 -9.30 6.77
C ASP A 23 -1.44 -8.31 7.86
N GLY A 24 -1.59 -8.78 9.10
CA GLY A 24 -2.02 -7.93 10.21
C GLY A 24 -1.09 -6.74 10.50
N GLY A 25 0.21 -6.84 10.20
CA GLY A 25 1.19 -5.77 10.38
C GLY A 25 1.13 -4.67 9.31
N ASP A 26 0.30 -4.84 8.29
CA ASP A 26 0.03 -3.83 7.28
C ASP A 26 -1.13 -2.90 7.64
N PHE A 27 -1.72 -3.03 8.82
CA PHE A 27 -2.84 -2.22 9.27
C PHE A 27 -2.52 -1.45 10.55
N VAL A 28 -2.89 -0.17 10.59
CA VAL A 28 -2.77 0.69 11.77
C VAL A 28 -4.10 1.39 11.99
N SER A 29 -4.67 1.31 13.20
CA SER A 29 -5.91 2.03 13.56
C SER A 29 -5.69 3.01 14.69
N THR A 30 -6.51 4.05 14.71
CA THR A 30 -6.60 4.99 15.82
C THR A 30 -7.34 4.43 17.05
N GLU A 31 -7.96 3.25 16.95
CA GLU A 31 -8.82 2.69 17.99
C GLU A 31 -8.06 2.04 19.18
N HIS A 32 -6.73 2.16 19.26
CA HIS A 32 -5.88 1.62 20.35
C HIS A 32 -6.02 0.10 20.65
N VAL A 33 -6.74 -0.63 19.81
CA VAL A 33 -6.89 -2.08 19.84
C VAL A 33 -6.21 -2.66 18.59
N GLU A 34 -5.62 -3.84 18.70
CA GLU A 34 -5.12 -4.57 17.52
C GLU A 34 -6.23 -4.70 16.48
N VAL A 35 -5.90 -4.32 15.25
CA VAL A 35 -6.85 -4.33 14.14
C VAL A 35 -6.90 -5.72 13.57
N ASP A 36 -8.08 -6.36 13.59
CA ASP A 36 -8.31 -7.54 12.77
C ASP A 36 -8.65 -7.08 11.33
N PRO A 37 -7.76 -7.29 10.35
CA PRO A 37 -8.02 -6.88 8.96
C PRO A 37 -9.20 -7.61 8.32
N ARG A 38 -9.70 -8.69 8.93
CA ARG A 38 -10.91 -9.39 8.49
C ARG A 38 -12.19 -8.64 8.91
N ARG A 39 -12.09 -7.69 9.86
CA ARG A 39 -13.22 -7.01 10.53
C ARG A 39 -13.06 -5.49 10.57
N LEU A 40 -12.65 -4.89 9.46
CA LEU A 40 -12.41 -3.44 9.36
C LEU A 40 -13.68 -2.56 9.35
N GLY A 41 -14.88 -3.16 9.35
CA GLY A 41 -16.13 -2.41 9.24
C GLY A 41 -16.32 -1.74 7.88
N ALA A 42 -17.14 -0.68 7.83
CA ALA A 42 -17.36 0.06 6.60
C ALA A 42 -16.25 1.11 6.43
N LEU A 43 -15.40 0.95 5.41
CA LEU A 43 -14.32 1.89 5.12
C LEU A 43 -14.71 2.85 3.98
N GLY A 44 -14.26 4.09 4.10
CA GLY A 44 -14.45 5.10 3.06
C GLY A 44 -13.38 6.19 3.08
N PHE A 45 -13.48 7.09 2.10
CA PHE A 45 -12.68 8.31 2.11
C PHE A 45 -13.10 9.22 3.29
N PRO A 46 -12.15 9.91 3.98
CA PRO A 46 -12.49 10.79 5.10
C PRO A 46 -13.59 11.81 4.77
N ARG A 47 -14.67 11.75 5.56
CA ARG A 47 -15.75 12.74 5.61
C ARG A 47 -15.16 14.10 5.95
N ASP A 48 -15.73 15.16 5.38
CA ASP A 48 -15.30 16.55 5.59
C ASP A 48 -13.86 16.88 5.16
N TRP A 49 -13.27 16.12 4.23
CA TRP A 49 -11.99 16.49 3.65
C TRP A 49 -12.08 17.82 2.87
N PRO A 50 -11.12 18.77 3.01
CA PRO A 50 -9.87 18.68 3.77
C PRO A 50 -9.95 19.15 5.22
N ALA A 51 -11.09 19.62 5.71
CA ALA A 51 -11.25 20.17 7.06
C ALA A 51 -10.94 19.12 8.15
N ALA A 52 -11.29 17.85 7.91
CA ALA A 52 -10.99 16.74 8.82
C ALA A 52 -9.51 16.63 9.22
N TYR A 53 -8.57 16.97 8.31
CA TYR A 53 -7.14 16.94 8.63
C TYR A 53 -6.75 17.91 9.76
N ARG A 54 -7.43 19.05 9.85
CA ARG A 54 -7.17 20.05 10.90
C ARG A 54 -8.00 19.78 12.16
N GLN A 55 -9.24 19.32 11.97
CA GLN A 55 -10.24 19.23 13.04
C GLN A 55 -10.20 17.89 13.78
N SER A 56 -9.96 16.78 13.08
CA SER A 56 -9.92 15.46 13.72
C SER A 56 -8.63 15.27 14.51
N LYS A 57 -8.77 15.03 15.81
CA LYS A 57 -7.66 14.61 16.68
C LYS A 57 -7.15 13.22 16.28
N ALA A 58 -8.05 12.29 15.94
CA ALA A 58 -7.72 10.93 15.57
C ALA A 58 -6.90 10.90 14.26
N LEU A 59 -7.32 11.62 13.22
CA LEU A 59 -6.58 11.67 11.96
C LEU A 59 -5.19 12.29 12.13
N ARG A 60 -5.06 13.34 12.96
CA ARG A 60 -3.75 13.94 13.28
C ARG A 60 -2.87 13.02 14.13
N ALA A 61 -3.44 12.23 15.02
CA ALA A 61 -2.70 11.22 15.77
C ALA A 61 -2.23 10.07 14.87
N LEU A 62 -2.92 9.80 13.76
CA LEU A 62 -2.48 8.84 12.76
C LEU A 62 -1.40 9.43 11.81
N LEU A 63 -1.68 10.57 11.18
CA LEU A 63 -0.90 11.13 10.06
C LEU A 63 0.08 12.25 10.43
N GLY A 64 -0.04 12.84 11.61
CA GLY A 64 0.81 13.95 12.00
C GLY A 64 2.28 13.56 12.03
N ARG A 65 3.18 14.56 12.05
CA ARG A 65 4.63 14.36 12.16
C ARG A 65 5.05 13.46 13.34
N HIS A 66 4.29 13.51 14.43
CA HIS A 66 4.46 12.67 15.62
C HIS A 66 3.36 11.61 15.77
N GLY A 67 2.58 11.40 14.71
CA GLY A 67 1.54 10.39 14.66
C GLY A 67 2.09 9.00 14.39
N ALA A 68 1.22 8.00 14.47
CA ALA A 68 1.60 6.59 14.35
C ALA A 68 2.30 6.26 13.02
N LEU A 69 1.94 6.95 11.92
CA LEU A 69 2.56 6.71 10.60
C LEU A 69 3.76 7.59 10.31
N GLY A 70 3.95 8.69 11.06
CA GLY A 70 5.02 9.66 10.83
C GLY A 70 5.07 10.21 9.39
N ALA A 71 3.90 10.42 8.76
CA ALA A 71 3.82 10.71 7.33
C ALA A 71 4.58 11.99 6.95
N THR A 72 5.39 11.93 5.89
CA THR A 72 6.18 13.06 5.38
C THR A 72 5.37 13.94 4.42
N ARG A 73 4.51 13.31 3.63
CA ARG A 73 3.62 13.95 2.67
C ARG A 73 2.27 13.25 2.66
N VAL A 74 1.21 14.05 2.50
CA VAL A 74 -0.17 13.56 2.40
C VAL A 74 -0.81 14.20 1.18
N ALA A 75 -1.47 13.40 0.35
CA ALA A 75 -2.21 13.88 -0.81
C ALA A 75 -3.40 12.98 -1.13
N VAL A 76 -4.39 13.56 -1.80
CA VAL A 76 -5.53 12.80 -2.33
C VAL A 76 -5.18 12.34 -3.73
N ALA A 77 -5.27 11.03 -3.96
CA ALA A 77 -5.18 10.45 -5.28
C ALA A 77 -6.58 10.07 -5.79
N GLY A 78 -6.90 10.43 -7.02
CA GLY A 78 -8.05 9.92 -7.78
C GLY A 78 -7.65 8.77 -8.70
N PRO A 79 -8.58 8.21 -9.49
CA PRO A 79 -8.23 7.39 -10.64
C PRO A 79 -7.38 8.21 -11.62
N PRO A 80 -6.48 7.58 -12.39
CA PRO A 80 -5.64 8.30 -13.36
C PRO A 80 -6.49 9.08 -14.36
N GLN A 81 -6.20 10.37 -14.52
CA GLN A 81 -6.79 11.19 -15.57
C GLN A 81 -6.21 10.83 -16.95
N ALA A 82 -6.85 11.26 -18.04
CA ALA A 82 -6.38 10.97 -19.40
C ALA A 82 -4.92 11.38 -19.65
N GLN A 83 -4.50 12.54 -19.13
CA GLN A 83 -3.11 13.03 -19.24
C GLN A 83 -2.11 12.20 -18.43
N GLU A 84 -2.53 11.67 -17.28
CA GLU A 84 -1.71 10.79 -16.44
C GLU A 84 -1.63 9.40 -17.07
N ARG A 85 -2.75 8.90 -17.62
CA ARG A 85 -2.83 7.63 -18.34
C ARG A 85 -1.91 7.59 -19.56
N ALA A 86 -1.72 8.72 -20.25
CA ALA A 86 -0.79 8.84 -21.37
C ALA A 86 0.69 8.70 -20.96
N GLN A 87 1.01 8.84 -19.67
CA GLN A 87 2.36 8.67 -19.12
C GLN A 87 2.59 7.26 -18.54
N LEU A 88 1.54 6.44 -18.49
CA LEU A 88 1.58 5.08 -17.98
C LEU A 88 1.62 4.08 -19.14
N PRO A 89 2.14 2.85 -18.93
CA PRO A 89 2.05 1.81 -19.94
C PRO A 89 0.61 1.58 -20.42
N ALA A 90 0.41 1.42 -21.73
CA ALA A 90 -0.93 1.28 -22.32
C ALA A 90 -1.64 0.00 -21.87
N GLU A 91 -0.88 -1.08 -21.68
CA GLU A 91 -1.37 -2.42 -21.35
C GLU A 91 -1.16 -2.74 -19.87
N LEU A 92 -1.81 -1.97 -19.01
CA LEU A 92 -1.88 -2.30 -17.57
C LEU A 92 -3.15 -3.08 -17.27
N ASP A 93 -2.99 -4.27 -16.68
CA ASP A 93 -4.08 -5.05 -16.07
C ASP A 93 -3.94 -5.03 -14.53
N PRO A 94 -4.33 -3.92 -13.88
CA PRO A 94 -4.08 -3.73 -12.47
C PRO A 94 -4.97 -4.65 -11.64
N GLN A 95 -4.37 -5.35 -10.67
CA GLN A 95 -5.08 -6.33 -9.84
C GLN A 95 -5.52 -5.69 -8.51
N PRO A 96 -6.76 -5.93 -8.03
CA PRO A 96 -7.19 -5.48 -6.71
C PRO A 96 -6.26 -6.02 -5.61
N LEU A 97 -6.06 -5.23 -4.55
CA LEU A 97 -5.19 -5.56 -3.40
C LEU A 97 -3.69 -5.79 -3.73
N GLN A 98 -3.27 -5.65 -4.99
CA GLN A 98 -1.89 -5.81 -5.43
C GLN A 98 -1.21 -4.46 -5.70
N SER A 99 -1.35 -3.50 -4.80
CA SER A 99 -0.89 -2.13 -5.06
C SER A 99 0.61 -2.04 -5.37
N PHE A 100 1.43 -2.89 -4.73
CA PHE A 100 2.87 -2.99 -5.04
C PHE A 100 3.11 -3.44 -6.48
N ALA A 101 2.57 -4.61 -6.86
CA ALA A 101 2.78 -5.16 -8.20
C ALA A 101 2.19 -4.26 -9.30
N ASN A 102 1.10 -3.55 -9.00
CA ASN A 102 0.56 -2.54 -9.89
C ASN A 102 1.57 -1.38 -10.05
N ALA A 103 2.01 -0.78 -8.94
CA ALA A 103 2.93 0.36 -8.97
C ALA A 103 4.25 0.02 -9.68
N GLU A 104 4.83 -1.15 -9.44
CA GLU A 104 6.04 -1.62 -10.14
C GLU A 104 5.80 -1.79 -11.64
N ARG A 105 4.70 -2.43 -12.05
CA ARG A 105 4.36 -2.57 -13.48
C ARG A 105 4.19 -1.21 -14.17
N ALA A 106 3.59 -0.24 -13.48
CA ALA A 106 3.49 1.13 -13.97
C ALA A 106 4.84 1.85 -14.08
N ALA A 107 5.81 1.50 -13.22
CA ALA A 107 7.15 2.08 -13.20
C ALA A 107 8.18 1.34 -14.07
N GLY A 108 7.80 0.23 -14.73
CA GLY A 108 8.70 -0.59 -15.54
C GLY A 108 9.34 0.15 -16.73
N ASP A 109 10.18 -0.56 -17.49
CA ASP A 109 11.19 -0.04 -18.44
C ASP A 109 10.73 1.00 -19.49
N GLY A 110 9.42 1.18 -19.72
CA GLY A 110 8.87 2.18 -20.63
C GLY A 110 8.43 3.51 -19.99
N ALA A 111 8.39 3.61 -18.67
CA ALA A 111 7.78 4.74 -17.96
C ALA A 111 8.83 5.69 -17.36
N ALA A 112 9.55 6.41 -18.24
CA ALA A 112 10.64 7.30 -17.84
C ALA A 112 10.18 8.32 -16.77
N GLY A 113 10.80 8.25 -15.58
CA GLY A 113 10.55 9.17 -14.48
C GLY A 113 9.29 8.88 -13.65
N VAL A 114 8.62 7.74 -13.86
CA VAL A 114 7.57 7.25 -12.97
C VAL A 114 8.21 6.50 -11.81
N GLY A 115 8.16 7.07 -10.61
CA GLY A 115 8.69 6.47 -9.39
C GLY A 115 7.64 5.66 -8.64
N VAL A 116 8.05 4.66 -7.87
CA VAL A 116 7.19 3.96 -6.90
C VAL A 116 7.30 4.65 -5.55
N VAL A 117 6.16 4.99 -4.96
CA VAL A 117 6.04 5.57 -3.62
C VAL A 117 5.41 4.54 -2.69
N CYS A 118 6.01 4.39 -1.52
CA CYS A 118 5.52 3.51 -0.47
C CYS A 118 4.94 4.33 0.69
N GLY A 119 3.80 3.88 1.21
CA GLY A 119 3.23 4.46 2.41
C GLY A 119 1.92 3.80 2.79
N TRP A 120 0.89 4.61 2.98
CA TRP A 120 -0.37 4.20 3.55
C TRP A 120 -1.56 4.77 2.79
N ALA A 121 -2.55 3.94 2.51
CA ALA A 121 -3.89 4.38 2.15
C ALA A 121 -4.73 4.53 3.42
N VAL A 122 -5.30 5.70 3.61
CA VAL A 122 -6.00 6.10 4.84
C VAL A 122 -7.49 6.14 4.59
N TYR A 123 -8.22 5.43 5.43
CA TYR A 123 -9.67 5.28 5.39
C TYR A 123 -10.28 5.75 6.69
N GLU A 124 -11.49 6.27 6.61
CA GLU A 124 -12.33 6.50 7.78
C GLU A 124 -13.30 5.32 7.97
N ARG A 125 -13.54 4.96 9.23
CA ARG A 125 -14.59 4.02 9.66
C ARG A 125 -15.96 4.69 9.56
N LEU A 126 -16.68 4.42 8.48
CA LEU A 126 -17.99 5.00 8.18
C LEU A 126 -19.09 4.47 9.11
N ASP A 127 -18.88 3.30 9.70
CA ASP A 127 -19.74 2.69 10.72
C ASP A 127 -19.60 3.34 12.11
N LEU A 128 -18.65 4.27 12.27
CA LEU A 128 -18.42 5.05 13.48
C LEU A 128 -18.71 6.54 13.25
N PRO A 129 -18.83 7.37 14.31
CA PRO A 129 -19.07 8.80 14.16
C PRO A 129 -18.01 9.51 13.29
N PRO A 130 -18.38 10.55 12.54
CA PRO A 130 -17.44 11.31 11.72
C PRO A 130 -16.21 11.82 12.48
N GLY A 131 -15.03 11.57 11.91
CA GLY A 131 -13.75 12.06 12.41
C GLY A 131 -13.22 11.35 13.65
N THR A 132 -13.82 10.25 14.12
CA THR A 132 -13.41 9.58 15.36
C THR A 132 -12.49 8.38 15.16
N ALA A 133 -12.58 7.67 14.03
CA ALA A 133 -11.83 6.44 13.81
C ALA A 133 -11.33 6.30 12.37
N PHE A 134 -10.04 5.99 12.23
CA PHE A 134 -9.35 5.84 10.96
C PHE A 134 -8.51 4.57 10.96
N VAL A 135 -8.39 3.98 9.77
CA VAL A 135 -7.53 2.83 9.49
C VAL A 135 -6.58 3.23 8.36
N ALA A 136 -5.30 2.91 8.53
CA ALA A 136 -4.30 2.99 7.49
C ALA A 136 -3.91 1.57 7.07
N GLU A 137 -3.88 1.33 5.77
CA GLU A 137 -3.41 0.10 5.14
C GLU A 137 -2.12 0.38 4.38
N ARG A 138 -1.13 -0.50 4.48
CA ARG A 138 0.11 -0.35 3.72
C ARG A 138 -0.18 -0.38 2.22
N TYR A 139 0.34 0.60 1.50
CA TYR A 139 -0.05 0.85 0.11
C TYR A 139 1.11 1.39 -0.72
N TRP A 140 1.04 1.15 -2.03
CA TRP A 140 2.02 1.60 -3.00
C TRP A 140 1.32 2.26 -4.19
N TRP A 141 1.91 3.33 -4.69
CA TRP A 141 1.40 4.11 -5.82
C TRP A 141 2.57 4.70 -6.60
N ASN A 142 2.27 5.47 -7.64
CA ASN A 142 3.30 6.06 -8.48
C ASN A 142 3.39 7.58 -8.29
N ALA A 143 4.61 8.11 -8.35
CA ALA A 143 4.87 9.52 -8.55
C ALA A 143 5.25 9.76 -10.00
N LEU A 144 4.54 10.67 -10.68
CA LEU A 144 4.87 11.11 -12.03
C LEU A 144 6.06 12.09 -12.00
N PRO A 145 6.72 12.38 -13.14
CA PRO A 145 7.87 13.29 -13.21
C PRO A 145 7.60 14.69 -12.63
N GLY A 146 6.34 15.17 -12.71
CA GLY A 146 5.91 16.44 -12.10
C GLY A 146 5.69 16.41 -10.59
N GLY A 147 5.94 15.26 -9.93
CA GLY A 147 5.74 15.06 -8.49
C GLY A 147 4.28 14.84 -8.08
N SER A 148 3.34 14.78 -9.03
CA SER A 148 1.95 14.37 -8.78
C SER A 148 1.90 12.88 -8.47
N TRP A 149 0.94 12.48 -7.64
CA TRP A 149 0.73 11.08 -7.29
C TRP A 149 -0.43 10.51 -8.09
N VAL A 150 -0.22 9.33 -8.65
CA VAL A 150 -1.23 8.55 -9.35
C VAL A 150 -1.27 7.15 -8.75
N ASP A 151 -2.47 6.63 -8.52
CA ASP A 151 -2.67 5.24 -8.12
C ASP A 151 -3.55 4.55 -9.16
N ILE A 152 -3.01 3.48 -9.71
CA ILE A 152 -3.60 2.70 -10.79
C ILE A 152 -4.30 1.43 -10.29
N THR A 153 -4.21 1.14 -9.00
CA THR A 153 -4.84 -0.05 -8.41
C THR A 153 -6.36 0.09 -8.45
N PRO A 154 -7.12 -0.97 -8.79
CA PRO A 154 -8.56 -0.89 -8.84
C PRO A 154 -9.12 -0.52 -7.46
N ARG A 155 -10.09 0.39 -7.43
CA ARG A 155 -10.68 0.90 -6.18
C ARG A 155 -12.11 0.40 -6.02
N PRO A 156 -12.55 0.19 -4.77
CA PRO A 156 -13.97 -0.01 -4.52
C PRO A 156 -14.72 1.29 -4.81
N GLN A 157 -15.98 1.19 -5.24
CA GLN A 157 -16.81 2.35 -5.55
C GLN A 157 -16.96 3.32 -4.35
N ALA A 158 -16.95 2.80 -3.13
CA ALA A 158 -16.99 3.61 -1.91
C ALA A 158 -15.72 4.46 -1.68
N CYS A 159 -14.61 4.13 -2.35
CA CYS A 159 -13.31 4.79 -2.19
C CYS A 159 -12.74 5.23 -3.54
N GLU A 160 -13.52 5.89 -4.40
CA GLU A 160 -13.03 6.44 -5.67
C GLU A 160 -11.83 7.39 -5.48
N ARG A 161 -11.73 8.04 -4.32
CA ARG A 161 -10.57 8.82 -3.89
C ARG A 161 -9.90 8.13 -2.72
N LEU A 162 -8.58 8.16 -2.70
CA LEU A 162 -7.77 7.66 -1.59
C LEU A 162 -6.99 8.82 -0.97
N LEU A 163 -6.95 8.85 0.36
CA LEU A 163 -6.01 9.70 1.08
C LEU A 163 -4.71 8.90 1.25
N LEU A 164 -3.66 9.30 0.54
CA LEU A 164 -2.37 8.63 0.56
C LEU A 164 -1.42 9.39 1.49
N ALA A 165 -0.62 8.65 2.25
CA ALA A 165 0.37 9.18 3.18
C ALA A 165 1.71 8.48 2.98
N GLU A 166 2.72 9.20 2.53
CA GLU A 166 4.07 8.68 2.27
C GLU A 166 4.75 8.29 3.59
N ALA A 167 5.30 7.07 3.63
CA ALA A 167 6.01 6.58 4.82
C ALA A 167 7.44 7.16 4.88
N PRO A 168 7.93 7.53 6.07
CA PRO A 168 9.30 8.00 6.23
C PRO A 168 10.29 6.86 5.93
N GLY A 169 11.27 7.14 5.06
CA GLY A 169 12.36 6.20 4.75
C GLY A 169 11.98 5.03 3.84
N GLY A 170 10.74 4.96 3.35
CA GLY A 170 10.22 3.83 2.59
C GLY A 170 9.98 2.60 3.49
N SER A 171 8.79 2.02 3.43
CA SER A 171 8.54 0.75 4.13
C SER A 171 8.94 -0.41 3.22
N ALA A 172 10.08 -1.03 3.51
CA ALA A 172 10.47 -2.25 2.83
C ALA A 172 9.55 -3.39 3.28
N LYS A 173 8.69 -3.87 2.37
CA LYS A 173 7.98 -5.14 2.52
C LYS A 173 8.70 -6.19 1.70
N CYS A 174 8.84 -7.40 2.25
CA CYS A 174 9.49 -8.49 1.55
C CYS A 174 8.47 -9.27 0.71
N ARG A 175 8.91 -9.74 -0.47
CA ARG A 175 8.16 -10.73 -1.24
C ARG A 175 8.16 -12.05 -0.47
N MET A 176 6.99 -12.65 -0.30
CA MET A 176 6.83 -13.91 0.45
C MET A 176 5.79 -14.83 -0.19
N ALA A 177 5.86 -16.12 0.15
CA ALA A 177 4.84 -17.08 -0.24
C ALA A 177 3.52 -16.76 0.48
N LEU A 178 2.41 -16.84 -0.25
CA LEU A 178 1.07 -16.61 0.29
C LEU A 178 0.79 -17.58 1.43
N SER A 179 0.58 -17.08 2.64
CA SER A 179 0.14 -17.91 3.77
C SER A 179 -1.37 -18.11 3.77
N ALA A 180 -1.87 -19.10 4.52
CA ALA A 180 -3.30 -19.32 4.68
C ALA A 180 -4.01 -18.12 5.34
N GLU A 181 -3.35 -17.49 6.32
CA GLU A 181 -3.85 -16.29 6.98
C GLU A 181 -3.96 -15.11 6.01
N GLN A 182 -2.92 -14.87 5.20
CA GLN A 182 -2.93 -13.81 4.19
C GLN A 182 -3.99 -14.05 3.13
N ALA A 183 -4.22 -15.32 2.75
CA ALA A 183 -5.28 -15.67 1.82
C ALA A 183 -6.66 -15.35 2.41
N GLU A 184 -6.91 -15.71 3.67
CA GLU A 184 -8.16 -15.38 4.35
C GLU A 184 -8.38 -13.86 4.44
N ILE A 185 -7.33 -13.10 4.77
CA ILE A 185 -7.39 -11.63 4.78
C ILE A 185 -7.72 -11.09 3.39
N ALA A 186 -7.02 -11.55 2.35
CA ALA A 186 -7.26 -11.11 0.98
C ALA A 186 -8.69 -11.43 0.50
N GLU A 187 -9.18 -12.65 0.76
CA GLU A 187 -10.57 -13.04 0.46
C GLU A 187 -11.57 -12.12 1.14
N ARG A 188 -11.42 -11.86 2.45
CA ARG A 188 -12.32 -10.97 3.19
C ARG A 188 -12.30 -9.54 2.65
N LEU A 189 -11.12 -9.01 2.34
CA LEU A 189 -11.00 -7.67 1.76
C LEU A 189 -11.63 -7.60 0.36
N LEU A 190 -11.45 -8.63 -0.46
CA LEU A 190 -12.08 -8.71 -1.79
C LEU A 190 -13.61 -8.75 -1.69
N GLU A 191 -14.16 -9.60 -0.80
CA GLU A 191 -15.60 -9.70 -0.56
C GLU A 191 -16.21 -8.37 -0.10
N GLN A 192 -15.54 -7.66 0.82
CA GLN A 192 -16.02 -6.40 1.38
C GLN A 192 -15.93 -5.23 0.40
N ARG A 193 -14.84 -5.15 -0.37
CA ARG A 193 -14.52 -3.97 -1.19
C ARG A 193 -15.04 -4.09 -2.62
N PHE A 194 -15.09 -5.30 -3.17
CA PHE A 194 -15.43 -5.53 -4.57
C PHE A 194 -16.63 -6.47 -4.70
N PRO A 195 -17.80 -6.08 -4.14
CA PRO A 195 -18.99 -6.91 -4.20
C PRO A 195 -19.38 -7.16 -5.66
N GLY A 196 -19.53 -8.42 -6.03
CA GLY A 196 -19.93 -8.79 -7.38
C GLY A 196 -18.80 -8.81 -8.41
N MET A 197 -17.53 -8.69 -8.02
CA MET A 197 -16.40 -9.12 -8.84
C MET A 197 -16.49 -10.64 -9.03
N ARG A 198 -17.37 -11.05 -9.95
CA ARG A 198 -17.59 -12.43 -10.36
C ARG A 198 -16.41 -12.89 -11.20
N ARG A 199 -16.02 -14.15 -11.05
CA ARG A 199 -15.02 -14.83 -11.88
C ARG A 199 -15.21 -14.47 -13.36
N PRO A 200 -14.23 -13.84 -14.02
CA PRO A 200 -14.13 -13.91 -15.47
C PRO A 200 -13.89 -15.40 -15.80
N GLY A 201 -14.91 -16.10 -16.28
CA GLY A 201 -14.73 -17.44 -16.81
C GLY A 201 -14.54 -18.56 -15.78
N ALA A 202 -15.48 -18.73 -14.84
CA ALA A 202 -15.92 -20.09 -14.53
C ALA A 202 -16.71 -20.67 -15.73
N ALA A 203 -16.12 -20.63 -16.93
CA ALA A 203 -16.39 -21.70 -17.87
C ALA A 203 -16.00 -22.95 -17.09
N VAL A 204 -16.94 -23.87 -16.93
CA VAL A 204 -16.71 -25.16 -16.30
C VAL A 204 -15.57 -25.82 -17.07
N ALA A 205 -14.33 -25.60 -16.64
CA ALA A 205 -13.20 -26.36 -17.12
C ALA A 205 -13.55 -27.79 -16.73
N ALA A 206 -13.90 -28.58 -17.74
CA ALA A 206 -14.20 -29.98 -17.58
C ALA A 206 -13.10 -30.56 -16.70
N ARG A 207 -13.51 -31.07 -15.53
CA ARG A 207 -12.65 -31.70 -14.54
C ARG A 207 -11.60 -32.53 -15.30
N PRO A 208 -10.30 -32.21 -15.23
CA PRO A 208 -9.30 -32.96 -15.96
C PRO A 208 -9.47 -34.43 -15.55
N ALA A 209 -9.58 -35.30 -16.55
CA ALA A 209 -9.70 -36.72 -16.32
C ALA A 209 -8.59 -37.16 -15.36
N PRO A 210 -8.87 -38.08 -14.41
CA PRO A 210 -7.87 -38.55 -13.46
C PRO A 210 -6.62 -39.00 -14.22
N VAL A 211 -5.52 -38.28 -14.02
CA VAL A 211 -4.22 -38.62 -14.58
C VAL A 211 -3.81 -39.93 -13.92
N ALA A 212 -3.58 -40.96 -14.74
CA ALA A 212 -3.12 -42.26 -14.26
C ALA A 212 -1.81 -42.08 -13.45
N PRO A 213 -1.65 -42.80 -12.33
CA PRO A 213 -0.45 -42.69 -11.50
C PRO A 213 0.78 -43.09 -12.32
N LEU A 214 1.76 -42.17 -12.38
CA LEU A 214 3.07 -42.46 -12.93
C LEU A 214 3.77 -43.56 -12.09
N PRO A 215 4.48 -44.51 -12.73
CA PRO A 215 5.26 -45.52 -12.03
C PRO A 215 6.35 -44.85 -11.17
N GLN A 216 6.40 -45.20 -9.89
CA GLN A 216 7.40 -44.68 -8.96
C GLN A 216 8.80 -45.18 -9.35
N PRO A 217 9.80 -44.29 -9.50
CA PRO A 217 11.19 -44.69 -9.69
C PRO A 217 11.71 -45.41 -8.45
N GLY A 218 12.26 -46.60 -8.65
CA GLY A 218 12.79 -47.46 -7.60
C GLY A 218 13.80 -46.76 -6.69
N THR A 219 13.63 -47.01 -5.40
CA THR A 219 14.49 -46.62 -4.29
C THR A 219 15.93 -47.07 -4.54
N ARG A 220 16.87 -46.14 -4.76
CA ARG A 220 18.30 -46.43 -4.69
C ARG A 220 18.76 -46.39 -3.23
N PRO A 221 19.56 -47.37 -2.76
CA PRO A 221 20.20 -47.31 -1.44
C PRO A 221 21.16 -46.12 -1.36
N GLY A 222 21.03 -45.32 -0.30
CA GLY A 222 21.91 -44.17 -0.05
C GLY A 222 23.32 -44.60 0.41
N PRO A 223 24.38 -43.84 0.05
CA PRO A 223 25.71 -44.02 0.62
C PRO A 223 25.76 -43.62 2.09
N ALA A 224 26.69 -44.25 2.81
CA ALA A 224 26.94 -44.12 4.23
C ALA A 224 27.31 -42.68 4.67
N PRO A 225 27.01 -42.31 5.93
CA PRO A 225 27.32 -40.98 6.46
C PRO A 225 28.83 -40.74 6.54
N GLU A 226 29.28 -39.64 5.93
CA GLU A 226 30.64 -39.12 5.99
C GLU A 226 30.84 -38.35 7.31
N GLU A 227 31.94 -38.67 7.97
CA GLU A 227 32.33 -38.26 9.32
C GLU A 227 32.63 -36.75 9.38
N ALA A 228 32.01 -36.06 10.34
CA ALA A 228 32.13 -34.61 10.49
C ALA A 228 33.54 -34.21 10.99
N PRO A 229 34.18 -33.18 10.40
CA PRO A 229 35.46 -32.67 10.89
C PRO A 229 35.31 -31.94 12.23
N PRO A 230 36.37 -31.93 13.06
CA PRO A 230 36.34 -31.36 14.41
C PRO A 230 36.24 -29.82 14.42
N PRO A 231 35.71 -29.24 15.50
CA PRO A 231 35.53 -27.79 15.65
C PRO A 231 36.87 -27.06 15.82
N HIS A 232 37.15 -26.10 14.94
CA HIS A 232 38.24 -25.14 15.12
C HIS A 232 37.90 -24.11 16.20
N ALA A 233 38.78 -23.99 17.19
CA ALA A 233 38.74 -22.99 18.24
C ALA A 233 38.93 -21.58 17.67
N VAL A 234 37.93 -20.72 17.85
CA VAL A 234 37.99 -19.30 17.51
C VAL A 234 38.70 -18.55 18.65
N ALA A 235 39.79 -17.87 18.32
CA ALA A 235 40.57 -17.06 19.24
C ALA A 235 39.80 -15.82 19.73
N PRO A 236 40.02 -15.35 20.97
CA PRO A 236 39.38 -14.17 21.52
C PRO A 236 39.89 -12.87 20.86
N VAL A 237 38.96 -12.04 20.40
CA VAL A 237 39.24 -10.68 19.89
C VAL A 237 39.48 -9.73 21.08
N PRO A 238 40.58 -8.97 21.11
CA PRO A 238 40.88 -8.03 22.19
C PRO A 238 39.99 -6.77 22.14
N GLY A 239 39.63 -6.31 23.33
CA GLY A 239 38.65 -5.26 23.59
C GLY A 239 38.95 -3.89 22.99
N ARG A 240 37.86 -3.19 22.65
CA ARG A 240 37.87 -1.79 22.21
C ARG A 240 37.34 -0.92 23.34
N ALA A 241 38.18 0.03 23.77
CA ALA A 241 37.93 0.97 24.86
C ALA A 241 36.80 1.98 24.55
N PRO A 242 36.16 2.56 25.60
CA PRO A 242 35.15 3.60 25.45
C PRO A 242 35.80 4.97 25.16
N GLY A 243 35.62 5.47 23.94
CA GLY A 243 35.97 6.83 23.56
C GLY A 243 34.76 7.75 23.69
N ALA A 244 34.80 8.66 24.66
CA ALA A 244 33.95 9.83 24.72
C ALA A 244 34.22 10.77 23.54
N SER A 245 33.18 11.35 22.92
CA SER A 245 33.31 12.63 22.24
C SER A 245 31.97 13.34 22.12
N SER A 246 32.02 14.63 22.40
CA SER A 246 30.93 15.57 22.65
C SER A 246 30.56 16.37 21.40
N ALA A 247 29.25 16.58 21.18
CA ALA A 247 28.60 17.76 20.54
C ALA A 247 29.01 18.14 19.08
N PRO A 248 28.35 19.10 18.38
CA PRO A 248 27.14 19.87 18.68
C PRO A 248 26.01 19.74 17.61
N ALA A 249 24.86 20.32 17.91
CA ALA A 249 23.73 20.51 17.01
C ALA A 249 24.03 21.48 15.85
N PRO A 250 23.29 21.37 14.73
CA PRO A 250 22.97 22.54 13.92
C PRO A 250 21.47 22.83 13.90
N ALA A 251 21.16 24.11 14.14
CA ALA A 251 19.90 24.76 13.80
C ALA A 251 19.97 25.27 12.34
N ALA A 252 18.91 25.05 11.57
CA ALA A 252 18.48 25.75 10.34
C ALA A 252 17.58 24.80 9.53
N ALA A 253 16.67 25.16 8.64
CA ALA A 253 15.86 26.33 8.35
C ALA A 253 14.95 25.91 7.15
N ALA A 254 13.78 26.53 7.05
CA ALA A 254 12.97 26.79 5.83
C ALA A 254 12.32 25.64 5.01
N ALA A 255 11.00 25.76 4.79
CA ALA A 255 10.35 26.00 3.47
C ALA A 255 8.83 25.73 3.59
N GLN A 256 8.00 26.76 3.77
CA GLN A 256 7.21 27.45 2.73
C GLN A 256 6.24 26.54 1.94
N ALA A 257 4.98 26.55 2.38
CA ALA A 257 3.84 26.13 1.58
C ALA A 257 3.41 27.30 0.68
N ALA A 258 3.62 27.15 -0.62
CA ALA A 258 3.10 28.08 -1.61
C ALA A 258 1.61 27.83 -1.83
N ALA A 259 0.81 28.83 -1.49
CA ALA A 259 -0.56 28.99 -1.96
C ALA A 259 -0.53 29.81 -3.26
N ALA A 260 -0.93 29.22 -4.39
CA ALA A 260 -1.49 29.96 -5.50
C ALA A 260 -3.01 30.03 -5.26
N GLY A 261 -3.70 31.17 -5.27
CA GLY A 261 -3.40 32.42 -5.97
C GLY A 261 -4.27 32.52 -7.22
N ALA A 262 -5.59 32.62 -7.08
CA ALA A 262 -6.49 33.08 -8.14
C ALA A 262 -7.54 34.03 -7.53
N ARG A 263 -7.15 35.29 -7.36
CA ARG A 263 -8.07 36.43 -7.21
C ARG A 263 -8.20 37.08 -8.57
N ALA A 264 -9.35 36.92 -9.22
CA ALA A 264 -9.81 37.85 -10.23
C ALA A 264 -10.66 38.91 -9.52
N GLY A 265 -10.15 40.13 -9.46
CA GLY A 265 -10.92 41.31 -9.06
C GLY A 265 -11.69 41.84 -10.26
N GLY A 266 -13.00 42.05 -10.09
CA GLY A 266 -13.83 42.84 -10.98
C GLY A 266 -14.54 43.90 -10.13
N GLY A 267 -14.09 45.14 -10.24
CA GLY A 267 -14.54 46.26 -9.44
C GLY A 267 -16.01 46.62 -9.69
N VAL A 268 -16.73 46.93 -8.62
CA VAL A 268 -18.05 47.58 -8.69
C VAL A 268 -17.81 49.09 -8.53
N GLY A 269 -17.90 49.79 -9.64
CA GLY A 269 -17.91 51.24 -9.69
C GLY A 269 -19.22 51.79 -9.11
N ARG A 270 -19.07 52.78 -8.23
CA ARG A 270 -20.15 53.65 -7.76
C ARG A 270 -20.66 54.49 -8.94
N GLY A 271 -21.97 54.51 -9.14
CA GLY A 271 -22.67 55.47 -9.99
C GLY A 271 -23.88 56.00 -9.25
N GLY A 272 -23.73 57.17 -8.62
CA GLY A 272 -24.87 57.98 -8.19
C GLY A 272 -25.45 58.72 -9.38
N GLY A 273 -26.78 58.71 -9.51
CA GLY A 273 -27.51 59.43 -10.53
C GLY A 273 -28.87 59.84 -9.97
N ARG A 274 -29.11 61.15 -9.98
CA ARG A 274 -30.31 61.84 -9.49
C ARG A 274 -31.55 61.49 -10.32
N GLY A 275 -32.70 61.54 -9.66
CA GLY A 275 -34.04 61.70 -10.23
C GLY A 275 -34.91 62.32 -9.15
#